data_AF-A0A0J1MQ84-F1
#
_entry.id   AF-A0A0J1MQ84-F1
#
_cell.length_a   1.000
_cell.length_b   1.000
_cell.length_c   1.000
_cell.angle_alpha   90.00
_cell.angle_beta   90.00
_cell.angle_gamma   90.00
#
_symmetry.space_group_name_H-M   'P 1'
#
loop_
_entity.id
_entity.type
_entity.pdbx_description
1 polymer ?
#
loop_
_entity_poly.entity_id
_entity_poly.type
_entity_poly.pdbx_seq_one_letter_code
_entity_poly.pdbx_strand_id
1 'polypeptide(L)' 'MTRGGVRTEKIWMNYPEGRAYSSSFAGKDYNDRQRIKRKAARWRAKYSALPPAERLAIMVALSEVDGGVCDLAVEAS' A
#
# COMPACT_ATOMS: atom_id res chain seq x y z
N MET A 1 7.65 7.53 37.32
CA MET A 1 6.73 7.99 36.25
C MET A 1 5.45 7.18 36.39
N THR A 2 4.24 7.73 36.47
CA THR A 2 3.74 9.05 36.07
C THR A 2 2.50 9.38 36.91
N ARG A 3 2.57 10.47 37.69
CA ARG A 3 1.47 10.99 38.53
C ARG A 3 0.58 11.93 37.73
N GLY A 4 -0.10 11.43 36.69
CA GLY A 4 -1.04 12.21 35.88
C GLY A 4 -2.31 11.39 35.68
N GLY A 5 -3.45 11.89 36.13
CA GLY A 5 -4.75 11.23 35.98
C GLY A 5 -5.14 10.98 34.52
N VAL A 6 -6.28 10.30 34.32
CA VAL A 6 -6.80 9.93 32.99
C VAL A 6 -6.90 11.16 32.09
N ARG A 7 -6.28 11.09 30.91
CA ARG A 7 -6.38 12.10 29.86
C ARG A 7 -7.26 11.59 28.73
N THR A 8 -8.07 12.49 28.19
CA THR A 8 -8.77 12.26 26.92
C THR A 8 -7.90 12.79 25.80
N GLU A 9 -7.43 11.90 24.94
CA GLU A 9 -6.64 12.24 23.75
C GLU A 9 -7.52 12.24 22.51
N LYS A 10 -7.18 13.08 21.51
CA LYS A 10 -7.85 13.13 20.20
C LYS A 10 -6.79 12.99 19.11
N ILE A 11 -6.97 12.04 18.20
CA ILE A 11 -6.11 11.80 17.05
C ILE A 11 -6.89 12.13 15.79
N TRP A 12 -6.26 12.79 14.83
CA TRP A 12 -6.84 13.01 13.50
C TRP A 12 -6.65 11.77 12.63
N MET A 13 -7.75 11.27 12.06
CA MET A 13 -7.73 10.13 11.15
C MET A 13 -7.76 10.62 9.71
N ASN A 14 -6.62 10.52 9.01
CA ASN A 14 -6.48 10.96 7.61
C ASN A 14 -7.00 9.94 6.58
N TYR A 15 -7.68 8.89 7.02
CA TYR A 15 -8.13 7.79 6.17
C TYR A 15 -9.48 7.26 6.66
N PRO A 16 -10.32 6.70 5.77
CA PRO A 16 -11.61 6.15 6.16
C PRO A 16 -11.44 4.96 7.11
N GLU A 17 -12.40 4.82 8.01
CA GLU A 17 -12.46 3.71 8.95
C GLU A 17 -12.43 2.36 8.23
N GLY A 18 -11.69 1.39 8.78
CA GLY A 18 -11.56 0.05 8.21
C GLY A 18 -10.57 -0.09 7.04
N ARG A 19 -10.00 1.01 6.52
CA ARG A 19 -8.89 0.91 5.56
C ARG A 19 -7.55 0.73 6.26
N ALA A 20 -6.72 -0.15 5.70
CA ALA A 20 -5.35 -0.30 6.12
C ALA A 20 -4.60 1.01 5.83
N TYR A 21 -4.17 1.72 6.88
CA TYR A 21 -3.40 2.95 6.75
C TYR A 21 -1.99 2.71 6.20
N SER A 22 -1.49 1.49 6.36
CA SER A 22 -0.19 1.05 5.89
C SER A 22 -0.25 -0.40 5.43
N SER A 23 0.54 -0.74 4.42
CA SER A 23 0.68 -2.10 3.90
C SER A 23 1.11 -3.11 4.97
N SER A 24 1.77 -2.65 6.05
CA SER A 24 2.12 -3.46 7.21
C SER A 24 0.91 -4.09 7.92
N PHE A 25 -0.28 -3.50 7.78
CA PHE A 25 -1.53 -3.98 8.39
C PHE A 25 -2.43 -4.71 7.39
N ALA A 26 -1.94 -5.05 6.19
CA ALA A 26 -2.71 -5.78 5.20
C ALA A 26 -2.97 -7.23 5.65
N GLY A 27 -4.24 -7.62 5.73
CA GLY A 27 -4.68 -9.00 6.00
C GLY A 27 -5.50 -9.14 7.29
N LYS A 28 -6.49 -10.03 7.27
CA LYS A 28 -7.51 -10.15 8.32
C LYS A 28 -7.03 -10.85 9.61
N ASP A 29 -6.06 -11.75 9.49
CA ASP A 29 -5.57 -12.59 10.60
C ASP A 29 -4.06 -12.86 10.45
N TYR A 30 -3.48 -13.57 11.42
CA TYR A 30 -2.04 -13.90 11.39
C TYR A 30 -1.64 -14.67 10.13
N ASN A 31 -2.43 -15.67 9.73
CA ASN A 31 -2.12 -16.51 8.58
C ASN A 31 -2.19 -15.73 7.27
N ASP A 32 -3.19 -14.87 7.12
CA ASP A 32 -3.37 -14.01 5.95
C ASP A 32 -2.26 -12.96 5.84
N ARG A 33 -1.86 -12.34 6.97
CA ARG A 33 -0.69 -11.46 7.02
C ARG A 33 0.58 -12.17 6.58
N GLN A 34 0.83 -13.39 7.08
CA GLN A 34 2.00 -14.19 6.66
C GLN A 34 1.93 -14.58 5.18
N ARG A 35 0.74 -14.92 4.66
CA ARG A 35 0.50 -15.23 3.24
C ARG A 35 0.81 -14.03 2.35
N ILE A 36 0.31 -12.84 2.70
CA ILE A 36 0.56 -11.59 1.98
C ILE A 36 2.05 -11.24 2.01
N LYS A 37 2.69 -11.33 3.18
CA LYS A 37 4.13 -11.10 3.33
C LYS A 37 4.97 -12.01 2.42
N ARG A 38 4.67 -13.31 2.39
CA ARG A 38 5.37 -14.27 1.50
C ARG A 38 5.11 -13.97 0.03
N LYS A 39 3.88 -13.60 -0.35
CA LYS A 39 3.55 -13.20 -1.72
C LYS A 39 4.36 -11.96 -2.13
N ALA A 40 4.39 -10.92 -1.30
CA ALA A 40 5.16 -9.71 -1.56
C ALA A 40 6.66 -9.99 -1.72
N ALA A 41 7.24 -10.84 -0.84
CA ALA A 41 8.65 -11.23 -0.94
C ALA A 41 8.97 -11.95 -2.26
N ARG A 42 8.12 -12.89 -2.70
CA ARG A 42 8.30 -13.58 -3.99
C ARG A 42 8.22 -12.63 -5.17
N TRP A 43 7.24 -11.72 -5.18
CA TRP A 43 7.10 -10.72 -6.23
C TRP A 43 8.29 -9.77 -6.28
N ARG A 44 8.77 -9.31 -5.11
CA ARG A 44 9.98 -8.49 -5.02
C ARG A 44 11.18 -9.20 -5.65
N ALA A 45 11.41 -10.48 -5.32
CA ALA A 45 12.52 -11.24 -5.86
C ALA A 45 12.46 -11.36 -7.39
N LYS A 46 11.28 -11.67 -7.94
CA LYS A 46 11.06 -11.72 -9.40
C LYS A 46 11.30 -10.36 -10.05
N TYR A 47 10.70 -9.31 -9.50
CA TYR A 47 10.78 -7.96 -10.04
C TYR A 47 12.21 -7.41 -9.99
N SER A 48 12.97 -7.67 -8.92
CA SER A 48 14.37 -7.22 -8.80
C SER A 48 15.31 -7.90 -9.80
N ALA A 49 14.96 -9.10 -10.29
CA ALA A 49 15.75 -9.83 -11.27
C ALA A 49 15.58 -9.30 -12.71
N LEU A 50 14.57 -8.46 -12.98
CA LEU A 50 14.31 -7.92 -14.31
C LEU A 50 15.23 -6.73 -14.64
N PRO A 51 15.51 -6.50 -15.94
CA PRO A 51 16.18 -5.29 -16.42
C PRO A 51 15.44 -4.02 -15.99
N PRO A 52 16.15 -2.88 -15.81
CA PRO A 52 15.54 -1.63 -15.37
C PRO A 52 14.37 -1.14 -16.22
N ALA A 53 14.43 -1.31 -17.55
CA ALA A 53 13.36 -0.90 -18.46
C ALA A 53 12.07 -1.72 -18.25
N GLU A 54 12.19 -3.04 -18.08
CA GLU A 54 11.05 -3.91 -17.80
C GLU A 54 10.42 -3.60 -16.44
N ARG A 55 11.24 -3.31 -15.42
CA ARG A 55 10.74 -2.85 -14.12
C ARG A 55 9.91 -1.58 -14.26
N LEU A 56 10.40 -0.59 -15.00
CA LEU A 56 9.69 0.67 -15.22
C LEU A 56 8.34 0.43 -15.91
N ALA A 57 8.31 -0.36 -16.98
CA ALA A 57 7.07 -0.68 -17.70
C ALA A 57 6.04 -1.38 -16.78
N ILE A 58 6.49 -2.34 -15.95
CA ILE A 58 5.62 -3.03 -15.00
C ILE A 58 5.12 -2.07 -13.91
N MET A 59 5.96 -1.14 -13.42
CA MET A 59 5.55 -0.15 -12.43
C MET A 59 4.40 0.72 -12.95
N VAL A 60 4.51 1.21 -14.19
CA VAL A 60 3.44 1.98 -14.85
C VAL A 60 2.14 1.16 -14.93
N ALA A 61 2.23 -0.07 -15.44
CA ALA A 61 1.07 -0.95 -15.53
C ALA A 61 0.41 -1.25 -14.16
N LEU A 62 1.19 -1.39 -13.08
CA LEU A 62 0.64 -1.56 -11.73
C LEU A 62 0.00 -0.27 -11.20
N SER A 63 0.59 0.89 -11.47
CA SER A 63 0.02 2.19 -11.11
C SER A 63 -1.32 2.46 -11.81
N GLU A 64 -1.50 2.00 -13.06
CA GLU A 64 -2.76 2.10 -13.79
C GLU A 64 -3.89 1.28 -13.13
N VAL A 65 -3.57 0.12 -12.55
CA VAL A 65 -4.55 -0.73 -11.84
C VAL A 65 -5.13 -0.03 -10.61
N ASP A 66 -4.29 0.65 -9.83
CA ASP A 66 -4.70 1.31 -8.58
C ASP A 66 -5.11 2.78 -8.80
N GLY A 67 -4.67 3.39 -9.90
CA GLY A 67 -4.87 4.80 -10.23
C GLY A 67 -6.29 5.16 -10.65
N GLY A 68 -7.16 4.19 -10.90
CA GLY A 68 -8.60 4.37 -11.14
C GLY A 68 -8.92 5.48 -12.14
N VAL A 69 -8.85 5.19 -13.44
CA VAL A 69 -9.29 6.06 -14.56
C VAL A 69 -8.92 7.53 -14.38
N CYS A 70 -7.65 7.86 -14.64
CA CYS A 70 -7.28 9.22 -15.03
C CYS A 70 -7.04 9.30 -16.55
N ASP A 71 -7.85 8.57 -17.33
CA ASP A 71 -7.93 8.71 -18.79
C ASP A 71 -8.90 9.85 -19.19
N LEU A 72 -8.78 11.02 -18.56
CA LEU A 72 -9.59 12.19 -18.92
C LEU A 72 -8.79 13.45 -19.27
N ALA A 73 -7.46 13.39 -19.46
CA ALA A 73 -6.72 14.63 -19.74
C ALA A 73 -5.45 14.50 -20.61
N VAL A 74 -5.40 13.58 -21.59
CA VAL A 74 -4.37 13.66 -22.66
C VAL A 74 -4.96 13.40 -24.04
N GLU A 75 -6.08 14.05 -24.36
CA GLU A 75 -6.53 14.29 -25.74
C GLU A 75 -7.16 15.68 -25.84
N ALA A 76 -6.39 16.74 -25.54
CA ALA A 76 -6.70 18.11 -25.96
C ALA A 76 -5.51 19.03 -25.68
N SER A 77 -4.52 19.04 -26.58
CA SER A 77 -3.71 20.21 -26.99
C SER A 77 -2.65 19.78 -27.99
#